data_AF-A0A150R3G7-F1
#
_entry.id   AF-A0A150R3G7-F1
#
_cell.length_a   1.000
_cell.length_b   1.000
_cell.length_c   1.000
_cell.angle_alpha   90.00
_cell.angle_beta   90.00
_cell.angle_gamma   90.00
#
_symmetry.space_group_name_H-M   'P 1'
#
loop_
_entity.id
_entity.type
_entity.pdbx_description
1 polymer ?
#
loop_
_entity_poly.entity_id
_entity_poly.type
_entity_poly.pdbx_seq_one_letter_code
_entity_poly.pdbx_strand_id
1 'polypeptide(L)'
;PAAEPGAPAAEPGTPGGASAAAEEQACPADMKLVEGEYCTEVEHSCLRSWYDKSNKKTVCEEFAPTPGRCTGEKVKKRYCIDTYEWPNKKGERPEVMNRFHQAQVKCAAAGKRLCTESEWTLACEGPEIKPFPYGYSRDATKCNGDHLWDDPDMKKVAKRDPAELARLWKGVRSGSQAQCISDYGVADLPANTDEVVASETTGGWRGKFDSVHTGGPWYKGVRNQCRPKIYTHDEGFYYYFLSFRCCAEPDDKTTDPRTPRQIQEGWSMDRVERLAQFTVEQMRGKLELKQQGKCECRATDILCKTMCGTLLGPNAVDATPGGGAPAASTSGEKR
;
A
#
# COMPACT_ATOMS: atom_id res chain seq x y z
N PRO A 1 72.00 20.52 14.94
CA PRO A 1 70.87 19.88 15.64
C PRO A 1 69.54 20.41 15.07
N ALA A 2 69.11 19.79 13.97
CA ALA A 2 67.85 20.09 13.29
C ALA A 2 66.76 19.17 13.88
N ALA A 3 65.62 19.76 14.23
CA ALA A 3 64.46 19.06 14.77
C ALA A 3 63.65 18.41 13.63
N GLU A 4 63.29 17.15 13.82
CA GLU A 4 62.49 16.34 12.89
C GLU A 4 61.03 16.82 12.81
N PRO A 5 60.39 16.76 11.62
CA PRO A 5 58.96 17.00 11.48
C PRO A 5 58.15 15.72 11.81
N GLY A 6 57.18 15.88 12.71
CA GLY A 6 56.29 14.81 13.18
C GLY A 6 55.32 14.28 12.11
N ALA A 7 55.00 12.99 12.23
CA ALA A 7 54.07 12.25 11.39
C ALA A 7 52.62 12.78 11.47
N PRO A 8 51.84 12.70 10.38
CA PRO A 8 50.42 13.05 10.41
C PRO A 8 49.60 11.96 11.11
N ALA A 9 48.70 12.40 11.99
CA ALA A 9 47.72 11.56 12.67
C ALA A 9 46.65 11.06 11.68
N ALA A 10 46.35 9.76 11.73
CA ALA A 10 45.27 9.14 10.99
C ALA A 10 43.90 9.53 11.58
N GLU A 11 42.99 10.00 10.73
CA GLU A 11 41.58 10.22 11.10
C GLU A 11 40.85 8.87 11.28
N PRO A 12 40.00 8.72 12.31
CA PRO A 12 39.18 7.53 12.48
C PRO A 12 38.03 7.50 11.47
N GLY A 13 38.00 6.48 10.62
CA GLY A 13 36.94 6.21 9.66
C GLY A 13 35.58 5.93 10.32
N THR A 14 34.54 6.52 9.75
CA THR A 14 33.13 6.37 10.13
C THR A 14 32.62 4.93 9.94
N PRO A 15 32.03 4.26 10.95
CA PRO A 15 31.39 2.96 10.79
C PRO A 15 29.94 3.15 10.30
N GLY A 16 29.77 3.62 9.05
CA GLY A 16 28.45 3.85 8.45
C GLY A 16 28.09 2.92 7.28
N GLY A 17 29.08 2.28 6.66
CA GLY A 17 28.87 1.55 5.39
C GLY A 17 28.34 0.13 5.55
N ALA A 18 28.58 -0.53 6.68
CA ALA A 18 28.19 -1.93 6.87
C ALA A 18 26.68 -2.13 7.13
N SER A 19 26.01 -1.16 7.77
CA SER A 19 24.58 -1.25 8.10
C SER A 19 23.71 -1.08 6.85
N ALA A 20 23.99 -0.07 6.02
CA ALA A 20 23.21 0.19 4.81
C ALA A 20 23.37 -0.92 3.75
N ALA A 21 24.58 -1.49 3.60
CA ALA A 21 24.81 -2.60 2.68
C ALA A 21 24.17 -3.92 3.16
N ALA A 22 24.07 -4.14 4.48
CA ALA A 22 23.37 -5.29 5.05
C ALA A 22 21.84 -5.15 4.94
N GLU A 23 21.31 -3.94 5.08
CA GLU A 23 19.89 -3.63 4.83
C GLU A 23 19.50 -3.80 3.35
N GLU A 24 20.36 -3.40 2.40
CA GLU A 24 20.16 -3.63 0.96
C GLU A 24 20.22 -5.12 0.56
N GLN A 25 20.88 -5.97 1.35
CA GLN A 25 20.96 -7.42 1.10
C GLN A 25 19.83 -8.23 1.76
N ALA A 26 19.12 -7.67 2.73
CA ALA A 26 18.09 -8.41 3.46
C ALA A 26 16.81 -8.65 2.63
N CYS A 27 16.56 -7.81 1.62
CA CYS A 27 15.34 -7.86 0.81
C CYS A 27 15.64 -7.96 -0.68
N PRO A 28 14.70 -8.52 -1.49
CA PRO A 28 14.75 -8.39 -2.93
C PRO A 28 14.89 -6.92 -3.36
N ALA A 29 15.59 -6.65 -4.47
CA ALA A 29 16.02 -5.31 -4.87
C ALA A 29 14.88 -4.27 -5.03
N ASP A 30 13.64 -4.71 -5.24
CA ASP A 30 12.46 -3.86 -5.42
C ASP A 30 11.66 -3.64 -4.11
N MET A 31 12.11 -4.21 -3.00
CA MET A 31 11.44 -4.19 -1.71
C MET A 31 12.22 -3.37 -0.66
N LYS A 32 11.53 -2.98 0.40
CA LYS A 32 12.10 -2.29 1.58
C LYS A 32 12.07 -3.21 2.78
N LEU A 33 13.17 -3.25 3.53
CA LEU A 33 13.20 -3.87 4.83
C LEU A 33 12.42 -2.99 5.81
N VAL A 34 11.46 -3.59 6.49
CA VAL A 34 10.79 -2.99 7.65
C VAL A 34 11.16 -3.82 8.87
N GLU A 35 11.88 -3.20 9.80
CA GLU A 35 12.25 -3.78 11.09
C GLU A 35 11.89 -2.82 12.22
N GLY A 36 11.00 -3.24 13.11
CA GLY A 36 10.52 -2.37 14.18
C GLY A 36 9.45 -3.01 15.08
N GLU A 37 8.86 -2.19 15.94
CA GLU A 37 7.79 -2.59 16.87
C GLU A 37 6.45 -2.03 16.39
N TYR A 38 5.53 -2.92 15.99
CA TYR A 38 4.13 -2.56 15.75
C TYR A 38 3.37 -2.49 17.07
N CYS A 39 2.61 -1.43 17.28
CA CYS A 39 1.71 -1.34 18.44
C CYS A 39 0.27 -1.71 18.08
N THR A 40 -0.37 -2.60 18.83
CA THR A 40 -1.74 -3.05 18.53
C THR A 40 -2.79 -1.96 18.73
N GLU A 41 -2.62 -1.09 19.73
CA GLU A 41 -3.54 0.02 20.03
C GLU A 41 -2.77 1.31 20.30
N VAL A 42 -3.19 2.41 19.66
CA VAL A 42 -2.44 3.68 19.66
C VAL A 42 -3.37 4.84 19.93
N GLU A 43 -2.91 5.76 20.78
CA GLU A 43 -3.52 7.06 21.02
C GLU A 43 -2.78 8.16 20.26
N HIS A 44 -3.56 9.00 19.57
CA HIS A 44 -3.13 10.28 19.03
C HIS A 44 -4.00 11.41 19.56
N SER A 45 -3.41 12.59 19.78
CA SER A 45 -4.17 13.79 20.09
C SER A 45 -4.53 14.53 18.81
N CYS A 46 -5.81 14.75 18.56
CA CYS A 46 -6.30 15.49 17.41
C CYS A 46 -6.45 16.99 17.76
N LEU A 47 -5.78 17.87 17.00
CA LEU A 47 -5.84 19.32 17.18
C LEU A 47 -6.92 19.96 16.32
N ARG A 48 -7.09 19.45 15.09
CA ARG A 48 -8.09 19.94 14.14
C ARG A 48 -8.76 18.78 13.43
N SER A 49 -10.09 18.82 13.39
CA SER A 49 -10.89 17.81 12.71
C SER A 49 -12.08 18.44 11.99
N TRP A 50 -12.62 17.68 11.05
CA TRP A 50 -13.86 18.01 10.35
C TRP A 50 -14.76 16.78 10.27
N TYR A 51 -16.07 17.02 10.18
CA TYR A 51 -17.06 15.95 10.07
C TYR A 51 -17.47 15.74 8.61
N ASP A 52 -17.23 14.54 8.09
CA ASP A 52 -17.72 14.13 6.79
C ASP A 52 -19.18 13.68 6.88
N LYS A 53 -20.08 14.41 6.25
CA LYS A 53 -21.51 14.08 6.26
C LYS A 53 -21.83 12.82 5.46
N SER A 54 -21.14 12.61 4.33
CA SER A 54 -21.39 11.49 3.42
C SER A 54 -21.07 10.14 4.06
N ASN A 55 -19.94 10.07 4.77
CA ASN A 55 -19.47 8.87 5.43
C ASN A 55 -19.74 8.85 6.95
N LYS A 56 -20.42 9.88 7.47
CA LYS A 56 -20.79 10.03 8.89
C LYS A 56 -19.61 9.82 9.85
N LYS A 57 -18.44 10.39 9.53
CA LYS A 57 -17.22 10.19 10.31
C LYS A 57 -16.49 11.51 10.58
N THR A 58 -15.83 11.58 11.73
CA THR A 58 -14.88 12.65 12.03
C THR A 58 -13.52 12.29 11.46
N VAL A 59 -12.95 13.18 10.66
CA VAL A 59 -11.60 13.06 10.12
C VAL A 59 -10.71 14.05 10.86
N CYS A 60 -9.67 13.54 11.52
CA CYS A 60 -8.62 14.40 12.05
C CYS A 60 -7.72 14.85 10.90
N GLU A 61 -7.60 16.16 10.75
CA GLU A 61 -6.79 16.81 9.73
C GLU A 61 -5.39 17.15 10.28
N GLU A 62 -5.30 17.52 11.55
CA GLU A 62 -4.05 17.86 12.21
C GLU A 62 -3.97 17.18 13.57
N PHE A 63 -2.94 16.37 13.75
CA PHE A 63 -2.60 15.72 15.01
C PHE A 63 -1.49 16.51 15.72
N ALA A 64 -1.41 16.37 17.04
CA ALA A 64 -0.27 16.90 17.79
C ALA A 64 1.03 16.29 17.24
N PRO A 65 2.10 17.09 17.05
CA PRO A 65 3.36 16.63 16.47
C PRO A 65 4.21 15.88 17.50
N THR A 66 3.64 14.81 18.05
CA THR A 66 4.25 13.93 19.04
C THR A 66 4.04 12.48 18.59
N PRO A 67 5.03 11.58 18.79
CA PRO A 67 4.88 10.17 18.47
C PRO A 67 3.58 9.57 19.03
N GLY A 68 3.00 8.63 18.29
CA GLY A 68 1.80 7.92 18.74
C GLY A 68 2.07 7.21 20.07
N ARG A 69 1.17 7.36 21.05
CA ARG A 69 1.32 6.67 22.33
C ARG A 69 0.79 5.25 22.19
N CYS A 70 1.68 4.28 22.29
CA CYS A 70 1.28 2.87 22.34
C CYS A 70 0.57 2.57 23.67
N THR A 71 -0.69 2.13 23.59
CA THR A 71 -1.51 1.71 24.73
C THR A 71 -1.85 0.21 24.70
N GLY A 72 -1.55 -0.46 23.59
CA GLY A 72 -1.67 -1.90 23.43
C GLY A 72 -0.35 -2.65 23.61
N GLU A 73 -0.24 -3.77 22.93
CA GLU A 73 0.94 -4.63 22.92
C GLU A 73 1.91 -4.19 21.81
N LYS A 74 3.21 -4.26 22.10
CA LYS A 74 4.25 -4.07 21.11
C LYS A 74 4.68 -5.42 20.54
N VAL A 75 4.63 -5.53 19.22
CA VAL A 75 4.96 -6.75 18.47
C VAL A 75 6.11 -6.45 17.53
N LYS A 76 7.23 -7.15 17.71
CA LYS A 76 8.37 -7.03 16.80
C LYS A 76 8.02 -7.60 15.43
N LYS A 77 8.38 -6.87 14.38
CA LYS A 77 8.21 -7.29 13.00
C LYS A 77 9.49 -7.06 12.22
N ARG A 78 9.78 -8.00 11.33
CA ARG A 78 10.87 -7.90 10.37
C ARG A 78 10.49 -8.61 9.08
N TYR A 79 10.33 -7.86 8.00
CA TYR A 79 9.84 -8.36 6.72
C TYR A 79 10.24 -7.41 5.60
N CYS A 80 10.13 -7.90 4.36
CA CYS A 80 10.28 -7.10 3.16
C CYS A 80 8.91 -6.69 2.64
N ILE A 81 8.75 -5.45 2.20
CA ILE A 81 7.52 -4.94 1.56
C ILE A 81 7.84 -4.30 0.22
N ASP A 82 6.99 -4.51 -0.77
CA ASP A 82 7.09 -3.81 -2.07
C ASP A 82 7.13 -2.29 -1.86
N THR A 83 8.05 -1.63 -2.58
CA THR A 83 8.20 -0.16 -2.50
C THR A 83 6.93 0.57 -2.95
N TYR A 84 6.26 0.05 -3.98
CA TYR A 84 5.04 0.60 -4.57
C TYR A 84 3.93 -0.45 -4.62
N GLU A 85 2.70 -0.01 -4.86
CA GLU A 85 1.59 -0.90 -5.17
C GLU A 85 1.91 -1.78 -6.39
N TRP A 86 1.23 -2.93 -6.50
CA TRP A 86 1.41 -3.86 -7.62
C TRP A 86 1.26 -3.11 -8.96
N PRO A 87 2.23 -3.25 -9.90
CA PRO A 87 3.24 -4.31 -10.01
C PRO A 87 4.61 -4.00 -9.39
N ASN A 88 4.68 -3.14 -8.36
CA ASN A 88 5.90 -2.70 -7.69
C ASN A 88 6.93 -2.08 -8.64
N LYS A 89 6.47 -1.18 -9.51
CA LYS A 89 7.33 -0.57 -10.52
C LYS A 89 7.08 0.92 -10.63
N LYS A 90 8.13 1.71 -10.39
CA LYS A 90 8.08 3.17 -10.51
C LYS A 90 7.61 3.58 -11.91
N GLY A 91 6.70 4.55 -11.96
CA GLY A 91 6.14 5.09 -13.20
C GLY A 91 5.00 4.25 -13.79
N GLU A 92 4.70 3.06 -13.28
CA GLU A 92 3.48 2.33 -13.66
C GLU A 92 2.28 2.84 -12.85
N ARG A 93 1.07 2.52 -13.32
CA ARG A 93 -0.15 2.74 -12.52
C ARG A 93 -0.33 1.58 -11.54
N PRO A 94 -0.70 1.84 -10.28
CA PRO A 94 -1.23 0.82 -9.39
C PRO A 94 -2.35 0.04 -10.06
N GLU A 95 -2.26 -1.28 -10.03
CA GLU A 95 -3.26 -2.13 -10.67
C GLU A 95 -4.48 -2.31 -9.77
N VAL A 96 -5.64 -1.88 -10.26
CA VAL A 96 -6.92 -1.98 -9.55
C VAL A 96 -7.80 -3.13 -10.06
N MET A 97 -8.97 -3.34 -9.45
CA MET A 97 -10.00 -4.31 -9.87
C MET A 97 -9.64 -5.80 -9.68
N ASN A 98 -8.67 -6.09 -8.81
CA ASN A 98 -8.33 -7.44 -8.37
C ASN A 98 -9.19 -7.87 -7.19
N ARG A 99 -9.60 -9.15 -7.16
CA ARG A 99 -10.12 -9.79 -5.94
C ARG A 99 -8.96 -10.21 -5.05
N PHE A 100 -9.23 -10.44 -3.76
CA PHE A 100 -8.20 -10.81 -2.78
C PHE A 100 -7.34 -12.00 -3.22
N HIS A 101 -7.96 -13.13 -3.57
CA HIS A 101 -7.23 -14.33 -3.99
C HIS A 101 -6.47 -14.12 -5.32
N GLN A 102 -6.91 -13.19 -6.18
CA GLN A 102 -6.20 -12.86 -7.42
C GLN A 102 -4.91 -12.08 -7.10
N ALA A 103 -4.99 -11.13 -6.17
CA ALA A 103 -3.84 -10.42 -5.64
C ALA A 103 -2.86 -11.40 -4.97
N GLN A 104 -3.38 -12.35 -4.19
CA GLN A 104 -2.57 -13.39 -3.55
C GLN A 104 -1.79 -14.26 -4.54
N VAL A 105 -2.45 -14.77 -5.59
CA VAL A 105 -1.77 -15.57 -6.63
C VAL A 105 -0.75 -14.73 -7.40
N LYS A 106 -1.01 -13.43 -7.61
CA LYS A 106 -0.03 -12.51 -8.23
C LYS A 106 1.22 -12.33 -7.38
N CYS A 107 1.07 -12.11 -6.08
CA CYS A 107 2.21 -12.08 -5.17
C CYS A 107 2.98 -13.41 -5.17
N ALA A 108 2.27 -14.54 -5.10
CA ALA A 108 2.87 -15.87 -5.13
C ALA A 108 3.65 -16.15 -6.42
N ALA A 109 3.16 -15.67 -7.57
CA ALA A 109 3.85 -15.76 -8.86
C ALA A 109 5.18 -15.01 -8.87
N ALA A 110 5.28 -13.92 -8.11
CA ALA A 110 6.51 -13.16 -7.89
C ALA A 110 7.38 -13.68 -6.72
N GLY A 111 7.02 -14.83 -6.12
CA GLY A 111 7.74 -15.39 -4.97
C GLY A 111 7.46 -14.68 -3.64
N LYS A 112 6.37 -13.91 -3.57
CA LYS A 112 5.96 -13.07 -2.44
C LYS A 112 4.62 -13.54 -1.87
N ARG A 113 4.09 -12.86 -0.86
CA ARG A 113 2.74 -13.01 -0.31
C ARG A 113 2.03 -11.66 -0.22
N LEU A 114 0.73 -11.64 0.07
CA LEU A 114 0.09 -10.40 0.50
C LEU A 114 0.65 -9.97 1.86
N CYS A 115 0.86 -8.66 2.03
CA CYS A 115 1.17 -8.10 3.34
C CYS A 115 0.02 -8.32 4.31
N THR A 116 0.33 -8.47 5.60
CA THR A 116 -0.69 -8.46 6.65
C THR A 116 -1.10 -7.03 7.01
N GLU A 117 -2.26 -6.87 7.66
CA GLU A 117 -2.76 -5.55 8.06
C GLU A 117 -1.81 -4.81 9.01
N SER A 118 -1.13 -5.52 9.90
CA SER A 118 -0.17 -4.91 10.81
C SER A 118 1.20 -4.67 10.18
N GLU A 119 1.61 -5.46 9.19
CA GLU A 119 2.77 -5.16 8.34
C GLU A 119 2.54 -3.84 7.58
N TRP A 120 1.49 -3.75 6.78
CA TRP A 120 1.18 -2.53 6.02
C TRP A 120 1.10 -1.29 6.92
N THR A 121 0.49 -1.44 8.11
CA THR A 121 0.38 -0.33 9.08
C THR A 121 1.74 0.11 9.60
N LEU A 122 2.61 -0.83 10.02
CA LEU A 122 3.95 -0.50 10.51
C LEU A 122 4.79 0.17 9.42
N ALA A 123 4.75 -0.36 8.19
CA ALA A 123 5.44 0.22 7.05
C ALA A 123 5.02 1.67 6.78
N CYS A 124 3.77 2.01 7.08
CA CYS A 124 3.23 3.36 6.93
C CYS A 124 3.61 4.30 8.06
N GLU A 125 3.38 3.88 9.31
CA GLU A 125 3.48 4.78 10.46
C GLU A 125 4.91 5.05 10.90
N GLY A 126 5.85 4.16 10.57
CA GLY A 126 7.24 4.30 10.97
C GLY A 126 7.46 4.08 12.47
N PRO A 127 8.71 4.21 12.97
CA PRO A 127 9.05 4.00 14.37
C PRO A 127 8.38 5.00 15.33
N GLU A 128 7.98 6.17 14.85
CA GLU A 128 7.27 7.20 15.65
C GLU A 128 5.75 7.00 15.66
N ILE A 129 5.24 5.95 15.00
CA ILE A 129 3.81 5.63 14.93
C ILE A 129 3.03 6.84 14.37
N LYS A 130 3.47 7.43 13.26
CA LYS A 130 2.84 8.62 12.67
C LYS A 130 1.46 8.29 12.07
N PRO A 131 0.48 9.21 12.13
CA PRO A 131 -0.83 8.99 11.50
C PRO A 131 -0.76 8.98 9.97
N PHE A 132 0.23 9.65 9.38
CA PHE A 132 0.54 9.68 7.95
C PHE A 132 2.03 9.34 7.74
N PRO A 133 2.42 8.76 6.59
CA PRO A 133 3.82 8.38 6.38
C PRO A 133 4.79 9.58 6.43
N TYR A 134 4.28 10.77 6.11
CA TYR A 134 5.02 12.03 6.04
C TYR A 134 4.81 12.97 7.23
N GLY A 135 4.17 12.53 8.33
CA GLY A 135 4.01 13.35 9.54
C GLY A 135 2.62 13.33 10.15
N TYR A 136 2.26 14.48 10.75
CA TYR A 136 1.11 14.62 11.64
C TYR A 136 -0.05 15.46 11.09
N SER A 137 0.10 16.03 9.89
CA SER A 137 -0.93 16.85 9.24
C SER A 137 -1.29 16.22 7.91
N ARG A 138 -2.58 16.07 7.63
CA ARG A 138 -3.09 15.55 6.36
C ARG A 138 -2.75 16.52 5.23
N ASP A 139 -2.14 16.02 4.17
CA ASP A 139 -1.76 16.81 3.01
C ASP A 139 -2.00 16.02 1.71
N ALA A 140 -3.09 16.38 1.02
CA ALA A 140 -3.48 15.77 -0.25
C ALA A 140 -2.55 16.10 -1.43
N THR A 141 -1.64 17.06 -1.24
CA THR A 141 -0.59 17.40 -2.22
C THR A 141 0.65 16.51 -2.08
N LYS A 142 0.86 15.92 -0.89
CA LYS A 142 1.92 14.94 -0.64
C LYS A 142 1.50 13.55 -1.06
N CYS A 143 0.35 13.08 -0.56
CA CYS A 143 -0.27 11.81 -0.99
C CYS A 143 -1.64 12.10 -1.60
N ASN A 144 -1.86 11.62 -2.83
CA ASN A 144 -2.94 11.96 -3.75
C ASN A 144 -4.29 11.59 -3.15
N GLY A 145 -4.98 12.58 -2.60
CA GLY A 145 -6.23 12.43 -1.88
C GLY A 145 -7.21 13.55 -2.15
N ASP A 146 -8.36 13.48 -1.48
CA ASP A 146 -9.38 14.52 -1.45
C ASP A 146 -10.04 14.90 -2.80
N HIS A 147 -9.93 14.02 -3.80
CA HIS A 147 -10.74 14.13 -5.02
C HIS A 147 -12.23 14.05 -4.68
N LEU A 148 -13.05 14.84 -5.38
CA LEU A 148 -14.50 14.79 -5.23
C LEU A 148 -15.07 13.48 -5.78
N TRP A 149 -16.15 13.02 -5.17
CA TRP A 149 -16.91 11.87 -5.64
C TRP A 149 -17.44 12.10 -7.06
N ASP A 150 -17.29 11.11 -7.93
CA ASP A 150 -17.49 11.20 -9.38
C ASP A 150 -18.62 10.29 -9.91
N ASP A 151 -19.50 9.84 -9.00
CA ASP A 151 -20.75 9.12 -9.27
C ASP A 151 -20.58 7.93 -10.25
N PRO A 152 -20.00 6.81 -9.77
CA PRO A 152 -19.70 5.66 -10.62
C PRO A 152 -20.95 4.94 -11.12
N ASP A 153 -20.96 4.57 -12.40
CA ASP A 153 -21.93 3.63 -12.94
C ASP A 153 -21.53 2.21 -12.49
N MET A 154 -22.10 1.77 -11.37
CA MET A 154 -21.78 0.47 -10.79
C MET A 154 -22.10 -0.73 -11.68
N LYS A 155 -23.02 -0.59 -12.65
CA LYS A 155 -23.28 -1.67 -13.62
C LYS A 155 -22.14 -1.82 -14.61
N LYS A 156 -21.50 -0.71 -15.00
CA LYS A 156 -20.30 -0.70 -15.85
C LYS A 156 -19.05 -1.14 -15.08
N VAL A 157 -18.90 -0.71 -13.83
CA VAL A 157 -17.81 -1.17 -12.95
C VAL A 157 -17.86 -2.69 -12.77
N ALA A 158 -19.03 -3.25 -12.48
CA ALA A 158 -19.20 -4.70 -12.35
C ALA A 158 -18.80 -5.49 -13.62
N LYS A 159 -19.02 -4.88 -14.80
CA LYS A 159 -18.62 -5.42 -16.09
C LYS A 159 -17.15 -5.15 -16.45
N ARG A 160 -16.41 -4.40 -15.62
CA ARG A 160 -15.05 -3.91 -15.93
C ARG A 160 -14.99 -3.18 -17.26
N ASP A 161 -15.99 -2.32 -17.51
CA ASP A 161 -16.02 -1.50 -18.70
C ASP A 161 -14.80 -0.56 -18.74
N PRO A 162 -13.93 -0.64 -19.77
CA PRO A 162 -12.68 0.10 -19.78
C PRO A 162 -12.88 1.61 -19.89
N ALA A 163 -13.99 2.09 -20.48
CA ALA A 163 -14.26 3.52 -20.57
C ALA A 163 -14.68 4.08 -19.21
N GLU A 164 -15.54 3.38 -18.48
CA GLU A 164 -15.92 3.78 -17.13
C GLU A 164 -14.75 3.70 -16.14
N LEU A 165 -13.94 2.63 -16.19
CA LEU A 165 -12.75 2.53 -15.35
C LEU A 165 -11.75 3.65 -15.64
N ALA A 166 -11.53 3.98 -16.91
CA ALA A 166 -10.68 5.12 -17.29
C ALA A 166 -11.23 6.47 -16.82
N ARG A 167 -12.56 6.66 -16.81
CA ARG A 167 -13.23 7.88 -16.32
C ARG A 167 -13.08 8.05 -14.81
N LEU A 168 -13.20 6.94 -14.05
CA LEU A 168 -13.11 6.89 -12.59
C LEU A 168 -11.67 6.92 -12.08
N TRP A 169 -10.68 6.77 -12.96
CA TRP A 169 -9.29 6.86 -12.58
C TRP A 169 -8.96 8.28 -12.08
N LYS A 170 -8.56 8.37 -10.80
CA LYS A 170 -7.96 9.56 -10.19
C LYS A 170 -6.61 9.27 -9.56
N GLY A 171 -6.06 8.08 -9.83
CA GLY A 171 -4.75 7.69 -9.34
C GLY A 171 -3.62 8.45 -10.04
N VAL A 172 -2.46 8.42 -9.40
CA VAL A 172 -1.20 8.84 -9.99
C VAL A 172 -0.28 7.64 -10.15
N ARG A 173 0.75 7.78 -10.98
CA ARG A 173 1.74 6.72 -11.20
C ARG A 173 2.59 6.53 -9.95
N SER A 174 2.93 5.28 -9.66
CA SER A 174 3.76 4.92 -8.51
C SER A 174 5.10 5.66 -8.54
N GLY A 175 5.46 6.25 -7.41
CA GLY A 175 6.67 7.05 -7.20
C GLY A 175 6.66 8.45 -7.82
N SER A 176 5.50 8.93 -8.30
CA SER A 176 5.34 10.33 -8.71
C SER A 176 5.18 11.30 -7.52
N GLN A 177 4.92 10.77 -6.33
CA GLN A 177 4.62 11.52 -5.12
C GLN A 177 5.83 11.54 -4.19
N ALA A 178 6.82 12.39 -4.49
CA ALA A 178 8.13 12.35 -3.81
C ALA A 178 8.07 12.58 -2.28
N GLN A 179 6.96 13.10 -1.76
CA GLN A 179 6.75 13.33 -0.32
C GLN A 179 5.83 12.27 0.32
N CYS A 180 5.22 11.38 -0.46
CA CYS A 180 4.41 10.27 0.04
C CYS A 180 5.27 9.05 0.35
N ILE A 181 6.24 9.21 1.25
CA ILE A 181 7.23 8.17 1.57
C ILE A 181 7.31 8.05 3.10
N SER A 182 7.25 6.82 3.62
CA SER A 182 7.40 6.54 5.05
C SER A 182 8.87 6.54 5.49
N ASP A 183 9.11 6.43 6.80
CA ASP A 183 10.49 6.36 7.34
C ASP A 183 11.26 5.12 6.86
N TYR A 184 10.55 4.06 6.46
CA TYR A 184 11.15 2.85 5.87
C TYR A 184 11.37 2.98 4.35
N GLY A 185 11.11 4.16 3.76
CA GLY A 185 11.27 4.38 2.33
C GLY A 185 10.19 3.74 1.46
N VAL A 186 9.07 3.32 2.05
CA VAL A 186 7.93 2.74 1.32
C VAL A 186 7.06 3.88 0.80
N ALA A 187 6.72 3.84 -0.49
CA ALA A 187 6.02 4.91 -1.16
C ALA A 187 4.52 4.62 -1.30
N ASP A 188 3.75 5.70 -1.52
CA ASP A 188 2.37 5.65 -1.97
C ASP A 188 1.46 4.77 -1.11
N LEU A 189 1.59 4.84 0.23
CA LEU A 189 0.79 4.05 1.16
C LEU A 189 -0.64 4.61 1.31
N PRO A 190 -1.06 5.39 2.34
CA PRO A 190 -2.44 5.88 2.36
C PRO A 190 -2.70 6.88 1.22
N ALA A 191 -3.98 6.99 0.84
CA ALA A 191 -4.42 7.72 -0.34
C ALA A 191 -3.98 7.02 -1.64
N ASN A 192 -4.06 7.72 -2.77
CA ASN A 192 -3.94 7.11 -4.10
C ASN A 192 -4.90 5.92 -4.23
N THR A 193 -4.44 4.68 -4.19
CA THR A 193 -5.32 3.50 -4.12
C THR A 193 -5.51 3.00 -2.70
N ASP A 194 -6.73 2.58 -2.37
CA ASP A 194 -6.96 1.73 -1.19
C ASP A 194 -6.28 0.38 -1.43
N GLU A 195 -5.78 -0.28 -0.40
CA GLU A 195 -5.07 -1.55 -0.55
C GLU A 195 -5.72 -2.69 0.22
N VAL A 196 -5.90 -3.83 -0.45
CA VAL A 196 -6.31 -5.07 0.22
C VAL A 196 -5.08 -5.79 0.78
N VAL A 197 -5.18 -6.20 2.05
CA VAL A 197 -4.16 -6.89 2.84
C VAL A 197 -4.76 -8.13 3.52
N ALA A 198 -3.89 -9.04 3.96
CA ALA A 198 -4.29 -10.20 4.74
C ALA A 198 -4.70 -9.80 6.16
N SER A 199 -5.85 -10.28 6.62
CA SER A 199 -6.36 -10.06 7.98
C SER A 199 -5.56 -10.88 8.99
N GLU A 200 -5.25 -10.28 10.13
CA GLU A 200 -4.78 -10.99 11.34
C GLU A 200 -5.85 -10.97 12.43
N THR A 201 -6.95 -10.24 12.20
CA THR A 201 -8.07 -10.14 13.11
C THR A 201 -8.91 -11.42 13.10
N THR A 202 -9.07 -12.04 14.27
CA THR A 202 -9.91 -13.23 14.45
C THR A 202 -11.12 -12.93 15.33
N GLY A 203 -12.24 -13.61 15.05
CA GLY A 203 -13.46 -13.50 15.86
C GLY A 203 -14.32 -12.25 15.61
N GLY A 204 -15.57 -12.32 16.09
CA GLY A 204 -16.56 -11.27 15.91
C GLY A 204 -16.87 -10.94 14.45
N TRP A 205 -17.48 -9.78 14.20
CA TRP A 205 -17.80 -9.35 12.84
C TRP A 205 -16.56 -8.93 12.03
N ARG A 206 -15.49 -8.45 12.71
CA ARG A 206 -14.25 -8.01 12.06
C ARG A 206 -13.40 -9.17 11.54
N GLY A 207 -13.39 -10.30 12.25
CA GLY A 207 -12.68 -11.52 11.83
C GLY A 207 -13.48 -12.41 10.87
N LYS A 208 -14.53 -11.89 10.21
CA LYS A 208 -15.35 -12.67 9.28
C LYS A 208 -14.56 -13.06 8.03
N PHE A 209 -13.76 -12.13 7.51
CA PHE A 209 -13.03 -12.27 6.25
C PHE A 209 -11.51 -12.36 6.48
N ASP A 210 -10.82 -13.01 5.56
CA ASP A 210 -9.35 -13.11 5.46
C ASP A 210 -8.72 -11.85 4.81
N SER A 211 -9.55 -10.97 4.26
CA SER A 211 -9.16 -9.70 3.64
C SER A 211 -9.60 -8.49 4.46
N VAL A 212 -8.73 -7.47 4.49
CA VAL A 212 -9.02 -6.15 5.06
C VAL A 212 -8.54 -5.09 4.08
N HIS A 213 -9.23 -3.94 3.99
CA HIS A 213 -8.74 -2.80 3.21
C HIS A 213 -8.17 -1.72 4.10
N THR A 214 -7.10 -1.08 3.64
CA THR A 214 -6.32 -0.11 4.41
C THR A 214 -5.79 1.02 3.53
N GLY A 215 -5.53 2.16 4.16
CA GLY A 215 -4.92 3.33 3.52
C GLY A 215 -5.96 4.29 2.96
N GLY A 216 -7.08 3.81 2.43
CA GLY A 216 -8.13 4.65 1.84
C GLY A 216 -7.73 5.24 0.48
N PRO A 217 -8.69 5.43 -0.43
CA PRO A 217 -8.39 5.86 -1.80
C PRO A 217 -8.24 7.38 -1.93
N TRP A 218 -8.01 7.84 -3.17
CA TRP A 218 -7.88 9.22 -3.58
C TRP A 218 -9.08 10.14 -3.27
N TYR A 219 -10.20 9.64 -2.74
CA TYR A 219 -11.39 10.45 -2.51
C TYR A 219 -11.36 11.30 -1.23
N LYS A 220 -12.20 12.34 -1.21
CA LYS A 220 -12.56 13.10 -0.03
C LYS A 220 -13.53 12.31 0.86
N GLY A 221 -13.50 12.57 2.16
CA GLY A 221 -14.40 11.94 3.14
C GLY A 221 -13.92 10.60 3.70
N VAL A 222 -12.73 10.16 3.27
CA VAL A 222 -11.99 9.03 3.85
C VAL A 222 -10.80 9.54 4.66
N ARG A 223 -10.35 8.72 5.63
CA ARG A 223 -9.34 9.15 6.61
C ARG A 223 -7.92 9.27 6.02
N ASN A 224 -7.61 8.53 4.95
CA ASN A 224 -6.29 8.52 4.28
C ASN A 224 -5.10 8.53 5.24
N GLN A 225 -5.11 7.60 6.20
CA GLN A 225 -4.15 7.48 7.31
C GLN A 225 -3.63 6.03 7.37
N CYS A 226 -2.57 5.81 8.15
CA CYS A 226 -1.94 4.49 8.28
C CYS A 226 -2.82 3.42 8.96
N ARG A 227 -3.62 3.82 9.96
CA ARG A 227 -4.37 2.87 10.80
C ARG A 227 -5.80 2.54 10.40
N PRO A 228 -6.61 3.42 9.78
CA PRO A 228 -7.97 3.08 9.34
C PRO A 228 -8.05 1.77 8.55
N LYS A 229 -9.02 0.91 8.91
CA LYS A 229 -9.31 -0.36 8.25
C LYS A 229 -10.79 -0.50 7.90
N ILE A 230 -11.09 -1.28 6.87
CA ILE A 230 -12.45 -1.68 6.49
C ILE A 230 -12.53 -3.22 6.53
N TYR A 231 -13.36 -3.75 7.43
CA TYR A 231 -13.54 -5.19 7.67
C TYR A 231 -14.86 -5.75 7.08
N THR A 232 -15.59 -4.96 6.30
CA THR A 232 -16.96 -5.30 5.84
C THR A 232 -17.02 -5.93 4.46
N HIS A 233 -15.92 -5.91 3.70
CA HIS A 233 -15.83 -6.47 2.36
C HIS A 233 -15.29 -7.90 2.41
N ASP A 234 -15.93 -8.80 1.65
CA ASP A 234 -15.45 -10.17 1.50
C ASP A 234 -14.29 -10.26 0.50
N GLU A 235 -13.69 -11.44 0.40
CA GLU A 235 -12.55 -11.72 -0.48
C GLU A 235 -12.90 -11.68 -1.98
N GLY A 236 -14.20 -11.61 -2.30
CA GLY A 236 -14.74 -11.46 -3.64
C GLY A 236 -14.91 -10.00 -4.07
N PHE A 237 -14.82 -9.04 -3.13
CA PHE A 237 -14.88 -7.63 -3.43
C PHE A 237 -13.70 -7.20 -4.31
N TYR A 238 -13.98 -6.31 -5.25
CA TYR A 238 -13.01 -5.64 -6.09
C TYR A 238 -13.56 -4.25 -6.42
N TYR A 239 -12.69 -3.28 -6.60
CA TYR A 239 -13.13 -1.92 -6.88
C TYR A 239 -12.11 -1.14 -7.70
N TYR A 240 -12.55 -0.04 -8.32
CA TYR A 240 -11.77 0.72 -9.30
C TYR A 240 -10.65 1.56 -8.66
N PHE A 241 -10.60 1.64 -7.34
CA PHE A 241 -9.50 2.23 -6.57
C PHE A 241 -8.78 1.23 -5.67
N LEU A 242 -9.17 -0.05 -5.70
CA LEU A 242 -8.64 -1.07 -4.78
C LEU A 242 -7.47 -1.79 -5.46
N SER A 243 -6.28 -1.51 -4.95
CA SER A 243 -5.00 -2.13 -5.32
C SER A 243 -4.53 -3.07 -4.19
N PHE A 244 -3.26 -3.47 -4.26
CA PHE A 244 -2.56 -4.25 -3.24
C PHE A 244 -1.05 -4.09 -3.43
N ARG A 245 -0.28 -4.56 -2.46
CA ARG A 245 1.16 -4.75 -2.59
C ARG A 245 1.61 -6.04 -1.90
N CYS A 246 2.78 -6.54 -2.27
CA CYS A 246 3.28 -7.81 -1.76
C CYS A 246 4.33 -7.60 -0.66
N CYS A 247 4.42 -8.58 0.24
CA CYS A 247 5.43 -8.72 1.26
C CYS A 247 6.18 -10.04 1.10
N ALA A 248 7.37 -10.14 1.67
CA ALA A 248 8.21 -11.33 1.63
C ALA A 248 8.99 -11.46 2.95
N GLU A 249 9.42 -12.70 3.22
CA GLU A 249 10.36 -12.95 4.29
C GLU A 249 11.76 -12.42 3.91
N PRO A 250 12.51 -11.86 4.87
CA PRO A 250 13.84 -11.32 4.63
C PRO A 250 14.92 -12.41 4.72
N ASP A 251 16.15 -12.07 4.34
CA ASP A 251 17.36 -12.91 4.43
C ASP A 251 17.24 -14.22 3.63
N ASP A 252 16.74 -14.14 2.40
CA ASP A 252 16.53 -15.29 1.49
C ASP A 252 15.63 -16.40 2.04
N LYS A 253 14.86 -16.11 3.10
CA LYS A 253 13.89 -17.07 3.64
C LYS A 253 12.76 -17.29 2.65
N THR A 254 12.35 -18.55 2.54
CA THR A 254 11.18 -18.92 1.72
C THR A 254 9.93 -18.23 2.25
N THR A 255 9.24 -17.51 1.37
CA THR A 255 7.96 -16.88 1.67
C THR A 255 6.82 -17.88 1.42
N ASP A 256 5.99 -18.15 2.44
CA ASP A 256 4.73 -18.88 2.25
C ASP A 256 3.69 -17.93 1.62
N PRO A 257 3.13 -18.24 0.44
CA PRO A 257 2.16 -17.36 -0.22
C PRO A 257 0.78 -17.30 0.48
N ARG A 258 0.51 -18.19 1.44
CA ARG A 258 -0.76 -18.24 2.17
C ARG A 258 -0.82 -17.18 3.26
N THR A 259 -2.03 -16.74 3.57
CA THR A 259 -2.24 -15.80 4.69
C THR A 259 -2.07 -16.53 6.04
N PRO A 260 -1.83 -15.80 7.15
CA PRO A 260 -1.75 -16.42 8.48
C PRO A 260 -2.97 -17.29 8.81
N ARG A 261 -4.18 -16.81 8.47
CA ARG A 261 -5.43 -17.54 8.67
C ARG A 261 -5.50 -18.80 7.81
N GLN A 262 -5.13 -18.72 6.54
CA GLN A 262 -5.13 -19.88 5.64
C GLN A 262 -4.14 -20.96 6.08
N ILE A 263 -2.97 -20.57 6.61
CA ILE A 263 -2.00 -21.50 7.20
C ILE A 263 -2.62 -22.19 8.41
N GLN A 264 -3.22 -21.42 9.32
CA GLN A 264 -3.89 -21.95 10.52
C GLN A 264 -5.04 -22.92 10.18
N GLU A 265 -5.82 -22.60 9.15
CA GLU A 265 -6.93 -23.42 8.66
C GLU A 265 -6.48 -24.58 7.75
N GLY A 266 -5.18 -24.75 7.49
CA GLY A 266 -4.64 -25.85 6.70
C GLY A 266 -4.99 -25.79 5.20
N TRP A 267 -5.21 -24.60 4.63
CA TRP A 267 -5.48 -24.45 3.21
C TRP A 267 -4.26 -24.81 2.35
N SER A 268 -4.49 -25.41 1.18
CA SER A 268 -3.48 -25.52 0.12
C SER A 268 -3.55 -24.34 -0.85
N MET A 269 -2.45 -24.07 -1.56
CA MET A 269 -2.47 -23.08 -2.64
C MET A 269 -3.44 -23.45 -3.76
N ASP A 270 -3.67 -24.74 -4.05
CA ASP A 270 -4.67 -25.15 -5.04
C ASP A 270 -6.07 -24.60 -4.72
N ARG A 271 -6.42 -24.47 -3.43
CA ARG A 271 -7.68 -23.86 -3.01
C ARG A 271 -7.71 -22.37 -3.34
N VAL A 272 -6.61 -21.65 -3.06
CA VAL A 272 -6.45 -20.23 -3.38
C VAL A 272 -6.54 -20.01 -4.89
N GLU A 273 -5.85 -20.82 -5.68
CA GLU A 273 -5.84 -20.75 -7.15
C GLU A 273 -7.24 -20.99 -7.75
N ARG A 274 -8.00 -21.95 -7.22
CA ARG A 274 -9.40 -22.17 -7.64
C ARG A 274 -10.28 -20.94 -7.39
N LEU A 275 -10.10 -20.27 -6.25
CA LEU A 275 -10.85 -19.04 -5.91
C LEU A 275 -10.41 -17.84 -6.79
N ALA A 276 -9.10 -17.76 -7.09
CA ALA A 276 -8.53 -16.76 -7.99
C ALA A 276 -8.95 -16.95 -9.45
N GLN A 277 -9.25 -18.19 -9.85
CA GLN A 277 -9.56 -18.67 -11.21
C GLN A 277 -8.35 -18.78 -12.14
N PHE A 278 -7.13 -18.63 -11.63
CA PHE A 278 -5.89 -18.88 -12.34
C PHE A 278 -4.80 -19.37 -11.37
N THR A 279 -3.84 -20.12 -11.89
CA THR A 279 -2.74 -20.67 -11.10
C THR A 279 -1.55 -19.72 -11.03
N VAL A 280 -0.67 -19.97 -10.05
CA VAL A 280 0.63 -19.32 -9.92
C VAL A 280 1.46 -19.51 -11.20
N GLU A 281 1.45 -20.70 -11.78
CA GLU A 281 2.16 -21.01 -13.03
C GLU A 281 1.62 -20.19 -14.23
N GLN A 282 0.29 -20.15 -14.40
CA GLN A 282 -0.34 -19.34 -15.44
C GLN A 282 0.02 -17.86 -15.27
N MET A 283 0.05 -17.37 -14.03
CA MET A 283 0.40 -15.99 -13.73
C MET A 283 1.88 -15.70 -14.02
N ARG A 284 2.81 -16.62 -13.68
CA ARG A 284 4.23 -16.50 -14.06
C ARG A 284 4.41 -16.37 -15.57
N GLY A 285 3.75 -17.22 -16.35
CA GLY A 285 3.77 -17.12 -17.81
C GLY A 285 3.24 -15.77 -18.32
N LYS A 286 2.22 -15.19 -17.68
CA LYS A 286 1.72 -13.85 -18.02
C LYS A 286 2.70 -12.73 -17.64
N LEU A 287 3.40 -12.85 -16.51
CA LEU A 287 4.46 -11.92 -16.12
C LEU A 287 5.60 -11.93 -17.15
N GLU A 288 6.04 -13.10 -17.60
CA GLU A 288 7.06 -13.24 -18.65
C GLU A 288 6.61 -12.61 -19.97
N LEU A 289 5.37 -12.87 -20.41
CA LEU A 289 4.81 -12.23 -21.60
C LEU A 289 4.72 -10.71 -21.44
N LYS A 290 4.38 -10.21 -20.24
CA LYS A 290 4.32 -8.77 -19.95
C LYS A 290 5.69 -8.12 -20.04
N GLN A 291 6.72 -8.76 -19.50
CA GLN A 291 8.11 -8.27 -19.61
C GLN A 291 8.57 -8.18 -21.08
N GLN A 292 8.07 -9.06 -21.95
CA GLN A 292 8.34 -9.04 -23.39
C GLN A 292 7.43 -8.08 -24.19
N GLY A 293 6.47 -7.41 -23.54
CA GLY A 293 5.46 -6.58 -24.22
C GLY A 293 4.41 -7.37 -25.03
N LYS A 294 4.24 -8.66 -24.74
CA LYS A 294 3.38 -9.61 -25.49
C LYS A 294 2.16 -10.11 -24.69
N CYS A 295 1.84 -9.49 -23.56
CA CYS A 295 0.67 -9.87 -22.75
C CYS A 295 -0.62 -9.30 -23.37
N GLU A 296 -1.06 -9.93 -24.45
CA GLU A 296 -2.27 -9.54 -25.18
C GLU A 296 -3.48 -10.37 -24.76
N CYS A 297 -4.65 -9.74 -24.76
CA CYS A 297 -5.91 -10.35 -24.35
C CYS A 297 -7.04 -9.93 -25.29
N ARG A 298 -7.97 -10.85 -25.56
CA ARG A 298 -9.21 -10.50 -26.27
C ARG A 298 -9.99 -9.46 -25.46
N ALA A 299 -10.75 -8.61 -26.14
CA ALA A 299 -11.49 -7.52 -25.50
C ALA A 299 -12.48 -8.02 -24.41
N THR A 300 -13.05 -9.20 -24.61
CA THR A 300 -14.00 -9.85 -23.69
C THR A 300 -13.35 -10.71 -22.61
N ASP A 301 -12.04 -10.94 -22.68
CA ASP A 301 -11.32 -11.85 -21.79
C ASP A 301 -10.84 -11.11 -20.54
N ILE A 302 -11.77 -10.92 -19.61
CA ILE A 302 -11.53 -10.21 -18.35
C ILE A 302 -10.44 -10.87 -17.52
N LEU A 303 -10.43 -12.20 -17.44
CA LEU A 303 -9.45 -12.93 -16.62
C LEU A 303 -8.03 -12.74 -17.16
N CYS A 304 -7.85 -12.86 -18.48
CA CYS A 304 -6.58 -12.53 -19.12
C CYS A 304 -6.17 -11.08 -18.83
N LYS A 305 -7.10 -10.12 -18.95
CA LYS A 305 -6.83 -8.71 -18.69
C LYS A 305 -6.44 -8.45 -17.24
N THR A 306 -7.06 -9.15 -16.29
CA THR A 306 -6.65 -9.13 -14.87
C THR A 306 -5.21 -9.62 -14.74
N MET A 307 -4.85 -10.75 -15.33
CA MET A 307 -3.48 -11.27 -15.24
C MET A 307 -2.44 -10.36 -15.92
N CYS A 308 -2.79 -9.72 -17.05
CA CYS A 308 -1.88 -8.78 -17.72
C CYS A 308 -1.85 -7.38 -17.06
N GLY A 309 -2.79 -7.07 -16.19
CA GLY A 309 -2.95 -5.74 -15.58
C GLY A 309 -3.38 -4.66 -16.58
N THR A 310 -4.35 -4.97 -17.44
CA THR A 310 -4.81 -4.10 -18.55
C THR A 310 -6.27 -3.67 -18.44
N LEU A 311 -6.89 -3.83 -17.25
CA LEU A 311 -8.31 -3.53 -17.04
C LEU A 311 -8.65 -2.04 -17.14
N LEU A 312 -7.79 -1.16 -16.63
CA LEU A 312 -8.03 0.29 -16.57
C LEU A 312 -8.17 0.96 -17.95
N GLY A 313 -7.76 0.26 -19.02
CA GLY A 313 -7.78 0.77 -20.39
C GLY A 313 -6.69 1.81 -20.65
N PRO A 314 -6.30 2.02 -21.92
CA PRO A 314 -5.21 2.93 -22.28
C PRO A 314 -5.58 4.42 -22.14
N ASN A 315 -6.87 4.75 -22.17
CA ASN A 315 -7.36 6.13 -22.18
C ASN A 315 -7.46 6.78 -20.80
N ALA A 316 -7.14 6.05 -19.73
CA ALA A 316 -7.14 6.61 -18.38
C ALA A 316 -6.10 7.75 -18.29
N VAL A 317 -6.51 8.86 -17.69
CA VAL A 317 -5.69 10.07 -17.53
C VAL A 317 -5.29 10.21 -16.08
N ASP A 318 -3.98 10.22 -15.80
CA ASP A 318 -3.47 10.35 -14.43
C ASP A 318 -3.90 11.68 -13.82
N ALA A 319 -4.23 11.68 -12.54
CA ALA A 319 -4.43 12.92 -11.81
C ALA A 319 -3.14 13.74 -11.79
N THR A 320 -3.27 15.06 -11.73
CA THR A 320 -2.14 15.93 -11.38
C THR A 320 -1.91 15.86 -9.87
N PRO A 321 -0.66 15.65 -9.40
CA PRO A 321 -0.34 15.75 -7.98
C PRO A 321 -0.84 17.08 -7.39
N GLY A 322 -1.59 17.02 -6.30
CA GLY A 322 -2.21 18.18 -5.66
C GLY A 322 -3.47 18.76 -6.35
N GLY A 323 -3.91 18.21 -7.48
CA GLY A 323 -5.08 18.70 -8.22
C GLY A 323 -6.44 18.39 -7.57
N GLY A 324 -6.47 17.55 -6.54
CA GLY A 324 -7.68 17.21 -5.77
C GLY A 324 -7.97 18.19 -4.61
N ALA A 325 -6.99 18.98 -4.19
CA ALA A 325 -7.19 19.92 -3.09
C ALA A 325 -8.01 21.13 -3.57
N PRO A 326 -9.23 21.39 -3.03
CA PRO A 326 -9.81 22.71 -3.19
C PRO A 326 -8.82 23.74 -2.62
N ALA A 327 -8.54 24.81 -3.38
CA ALA A 327 -7.73 25.92 -2.89
C ALA A 327 -8.19 26.27 -1.47
N ALA A 328 -7.24 26.35 -0.53
CA ALA A 328 -7.53 26.66 0.87
C ALA A 328 -8.49 27.85 0.92
N SER A 329 -9.74 27.60 1.31
CA SER A 329 -10.69 28.69 1.49
C SER A 329 -10.18 29.49 2.67
N THR A 330 -9.59 30.64 2.40
CA THR A 330 -9.39 31.70 3.39
C THR A 330 -10.77 32.23 3.80
N SER A 331 -11.57 31.42 4.49
CA SER A 331 -12.72 31.91 5.24
C SER A 331 -12.21 32.24 6.63
N GLY A 332 -11.65 33.44 6.76
CA GLY A 332 -11.60 34.09 8.05
C GLY A 332 -13.03 34.29 8.54
N GLU A 333 -13.48 33.44 9.46
CA GLU A 333 -14.65 33.75 10.25
C GLU A 333 -14.24 34.78 11.31
N LYS A 334 -14.75 35.99 11.09
CA LYS A 334 -14.72 37.09 12.05
C LYS A 334 -15.57 36.71 13.26
N ARG A 335 -14.94 36.83 14.43
CA ARG A 335 -15.45 37.10 15.79
C ARG A 335 -16.63 36.28 16.33
#